data_AF-A0A931MCZ9-F1
#
_entry.id   AF-A0A931MCZ9-F1
#
_cell.length_a   1.000
_cell.length_b   1.000
_cell.length_c   1.000
_cell.angle_alpha   90.00
_cell.angle_beta   90.00
_cell.angle_gamma   90.00
#
_symmetry.space_group_name_H-M   'P 1'
#
loop_
_entity.id
_entity.type
_entity.pdbx_description
1 polymer ?
#
loop_
_entity_poly.entity_id
_entity_poly.type
_entity_poly.pdbx_seq_one_letter_code
_entity_poly.pdbx_strand_id
1 'polypeptide(L)'
;MRPSLLLVTWTILVCSCSDTGQEKVESADTLKTDLSNTKSLDTTSKVDSNNTNKATLTLDTLPNISLGKMTLVSSGQMSPYTTIKIDGCDFDLVTNDSDTTYLATNDKKFQTPEGYKVGTRFTELPIEIQTELTKEPDWGYYFKLLSGWTLGFCEGNSCTDKYPENGSKVKWIFKRR
;
A
#
# COMPACT_ATOMS: atom_id res chain seq x y z
N MET A 1 -56.50 -27.26 -14.25
CA MET A 1 -55.10 -27.10 -13.80
C MET A 1 -55.03 -25.84 -12.95
N ARG A 2 -54.78 -25.96 -11.64
CA ARG A 2 -54.68 -24.85 -10.68
C ARG A 2 -53.20 -24.63 -10.34
N PRO A 3 -52.66 -23.41 -10.33
CA PRO A 3 -51.29 -23.19 -9.87
C PRO A 3 -51.30 -23.05 -8.34
N SER A 4 -50.42 -23.81 -7.68
CA SER A 4 -50.12 -23.64 -6.26
C SER A 4 -49.10 -22.50 -6.10
N LEU A 5 -49.52 -21.41 -5.45
CA LEU A 5 -48.62 -20.39 -4.93
C LEU A 5 -47.95 -20.94 -3.67
N LEU A 6 -46.62 -21.10 -3.71
CA LEU A 6 -45.80 -21.29 -2.51
C LEU A 6 -45.29 -19.92 -2.06
N LEU A 7 -45.85 -19.42 -0.96
CA LEU A 7 -45.36 -18.28 -0.20
C LEU A 7 -44.10 -18.71 0.56
N VAL A 8 -42.94 -18.18 0.17
CA VAL A 8 -41.69 -18.30 0.93
C VAL A 8 -41.64 -17.16 1.93
N THR A 9 -41.83 -17.46 3.21
CA THR A 9 -41.73 -16.50 4.31
C THR A 9 -40.28 -16.21 4.64
N TRP A 10 -39.86 -14.95 4.49
CA TRP A 10 -38.60 -14.40 4.97
C TRP A 10 -38.61 -14.27 6.49
N THR A 11 -37.64 -14.89 7.17
CA THR A 11 -37.36 -14.63 8.59
C THR A 11 -36.20 -13.65 8.67
N ILE A 12 -36.51 -12.39 9.00
CA ILE A 12 -35.51 -11.35 9.29
C ILE A 12 -35.12 -11.50 10.76
N LEU A 13 -33.88 -11.92 11.02
CA LEU A 13 -33.28 -11.93 12.35
C LEU A 13 -32.64 -10.55 12.60
N VAL A 14 -33.33 -9.70 13.36
CA VAL A 14 -32.83 -8.40 13.80
C VAL A 14 -32.01 -8.61 15.06
N CYS A 15 -30.68 -8.54 14.96
CA CYS A 15 -29.83 -8.36 16.13
C CYS A 15 -29.76 -6.87 16.48
N SER A 16 -30.46 -6.52 17.55
CA SER A 16 -30.33 -5.26 18.27
C SER A 16 -29.13 -5.37 19.21
N CYS A 17 -28.16 -4.47 19.10
CA CYS A 17 -27.19 -4.22 20.15
C CYS A 17 -27.20 -2.72 20.44
N SER A 18 -27.58 -2.43 21.68
CA SER A 18 -27.79 -1.11 22.23
C SER A 18 -26.48 -0.43 22.59
N ASP A 19 -26.52 0.87 22.33
CA ASP A 19 -25.67 1.97 22.74
C ASP A 19 -25.34 1.98 24.25
N THR A 20 -24.10 2.32 24.62
CA THR A 20 -23.77 3.11 25.83
C THR A 20 -22.26 3.36 25.91
N GLY A 21 -21.85 4.62 25.94
CA GLY A 21 -20.52 5.00 26.42
C GLY A 21 -19.94 6.28 25.83
N GLN A 22 -20.58 7.42 26.07
CA GLN A 22 -19.90 8.71 25.99
C GLN A 22 -18.88 8.82 27.13
N GLU A 23 -17.64 9.20 26.81
CA GLU A 23 -16.78 9.91 27.75
C GLU A 23 -16.14 11.10 27.04
N LYS A 24 -16.31 12.26 27.67
CA LYS A 24 -15.99 13.62 27.21
C LYS A 24 -15.00 14.19 28.21
N VAL A 25 -13.74 14.39 27.83
CA VAL A 25 -12.72 15.20 28.53
C VAL A 25 -11.61 15.42 27.49
N GLU A 26 -10.97 16.56 27.27
CA GLU A 26 -11.10 17.97 27.62
C GLU A 26 -10.02 18.67 26.77
N SER A 27 -10.31 19.87 26.29
CA SER A 27 -9.39 20.67 25.50
C SER A 27 -8.37 21.37 26.39
N ALA A 28 -7.11 21.37 25.97
CA ALA A 28 -6.08 22.33 26.37
C ALA A 28 -4.96 22.28 25.32
N ASP A 29 -4.12 23.27 25.14
CA ASP A 29 -4.25 24.72 25.14
C ASP A 29 -3.04 25.18 24.33
N THR A 30 -3.16 26.38 23.80
CA THR A 30 -2.14 27.17 23.10
C THR A 30 -0.67 26.94 23.45
N LEU A 31 0.18 26.86 22.42
CA LEU A 31 1.55 27.40 22.47
C LEU A 31 1.90 28.05 21.12
N LYS A 32 1.99 29.38 21.17
CA LYS A 32 2.50 30.27 20.13
C LYS A 32 4.02 30.38 20.24
N THR A 33 4.59 30.92 19.15
CA THR A 33 5.89 31.65 19.04
C THR A 33 7.13 30.74 19.06
N ASP A 34 8.09 30.84 18.16
CA ASP A 34 8.74 32.07 17.66
C ASP A 34 9.28 32.01 16.23
N LEU A 35 9.27 33.20 15.62
CA LEU A 35 10.08 33.67 14.50
C LEU A 35 11.58 33.36 14.71
N SER A 36 12.31 33.09 13.62
CA SER A 36 13.23 34.11 13.07
C SER A 36 14.03 33.60 11.87
N ASN A 37 13.85 34.31 10.75
CA ASN A 37 14.88 34.84 9.84
C ASN A 37 16.30 34.24 9.92
N THR A 38 16.77 33.68 8.80
CA THR A 38 18.15 33.93 8.36
C THR A 38 18.16 34.48 6.95
N LYS A 39 18.78 35.66 6.90
CA LYS A 39 18.91 36.60 5.81
C LYS A 39 20.00 36.16 4.83
N SER A 40 19.82 36.58 3.58
CA SER A 40 20.76 36.59 2.47
C SER A 40 22.22 36.85 2.86
N LEU A 41 23.14 36.19 2.17
CA LEU A 41 24.43 36.80 1.85
C LEU A 41 24.77 36.53 0.38
N ASP A 42 24.44 37.51 -0.46
CA ASP A 42 25.10 37.70 -1.75
C ASP A 42 26.58 37.98 -1.52
N THR A 43 27.45 37.26 -2.20
CA THR A 43 28.79 37.76 -2.53
C THR A 43 29.15 37.28 -3.91
N THR A 44 28.99 38.19 -4.86
CA THR A 44 29.55 38.15 -6.20
C THR A 44 31.07 38.02 -6.10
N SER A 45 31.62 36.91 -6.58
CA SER A 45 33.05 36.77 -6.83
C SER A 45 33.26 36.12 -8.20
N LYS A 46 33.77 36.97 -9.10
CA LYS A 46 34.53 36.72 -10.33
C LYS A 46 34.66 35.27 -10.81
N VAL A 47 34.18 35.11 -12.04
CA VAL A 47 34.63 34.16 -13.05
C VAL A 47 36.15 34.14 -13.13
N ASP A 48 36.74 32.97 -12.94
CA ASP A 48 37.96 32.55 -13.63
C ASP A 48 37.82 31.06 -14.01
N SER A 49 38.04 30.81 -15.28
CA SER A 49 37.84 29.53 -15.96
C SER A 49 38.92 28.49 -15.62
N ASN A 50 38.52 27.23 -15.82
CA ASN A 50 39.35 26.04 -16.05
C ASN A 50 39.84 25.27 -14.81
N ASN A 51 39.04 24.29 -14.37
CA ASN A 51 39.61 22.97 -14.10
C ASN A 51 38.57 21.85 -14.25
N THR A 52 38.71 21.04 -15.30
CA THR A 52 37.89 19.86 -15.55
C THR A 52 38.37 18.72 -14.65
N ASN A 53 37.91 18.72 -13.39
CA ASN A 53 38.04 17.54 -12.54
C ASN A 53 36.84 16.63 -12.83
N LYS A 54 37.04 15.70 -13.77
CA LYS A 54 36.19 14.52 -13.92
C LYS A 54 36.32 13.69 -12.65
N ALA A 55 35.51 14.03 -11.65
CA ALA A 55 35.37 13.24 -10.44
C ALA A 55 34.71 11.91 -10.84
N THR A 56 35.55 10.90 -11.02
CA THR A 56 35.10 9.51 -11.05
C THR A 56 34.53 9.21 -9.67
N LEU A 57 33.21 9.20 -9.55
CA LEU A 57 32.51 8.73 -8.36
C LEU A 57 32.77 7.22 -8.24
N THR A 58 33.82 6.85 -7.50
CA THR A 58 34.04 5.47 -7.10
C THR A 58 33.05 5.13 -6.00
N LEU A 59 32.35 4.00 -6.19
CA LEU A 59 31.31 3.46 -5.31
C LEU A 59 31.80 3.27 -3.86
N ASP A 60 33.12 3.27 -3.66
CA ASP A 60 33.81 3.00 -2.40
C ASP A 60 33.83 4.19 -1.43
N THR A 61 33.41 5.38 -1.86
CA THR A 61 33.41 6.61 -1.04
C THR A 61 32.02 6.97 -0.50
N LEU A 62 30.99 6.21 -0.83
CA LEU A 62 29.69 6.42 -0.19
C LEU A 62 29.79 5.94 1.26
N PRO A 63 29.39 6.76 2.26
CA PRO A 63 29.18 6.24 3.59
C PRO A 63 28.29 5.01 3.48
N ASN A 64 28.50 4.01 4.33
CA ASN A 64 27.60 2.87 4.44
C ASN A 64 26.25 3.39 4.98
N ILE A 65 25.49 4.05 4.11
CA ILE A 65 24.11 4.41 4.32
C ILE A 65 23.45 3.05 4.34
N SER A 66 23.21 2.53 5.54
CA SER A 66 22.21 1.49 5.74
C SER A 66 20.93 2.05 5.12
N LEU A 67 20.71 1.75 3.84
CA LEU A 67 19.50 2.12 3.12
C LEU A 67 18.39 1.53 3.98
N GLY A 68 17.63 2.40 4.65
CA GLY A 68 16.47 1.96 5.42
C GLY A 68 15.63 1.06 4.54
N LYS A 69 14.99 0.05 5.12
CA LYS A 69 14.17 -0.87 4.34
C LYS A 69 13.16 -0.06 3.51
N MET A 70 13.24 -0.18 2.18
CA MET A 70 12.37 0.51 1.24
C MET A 70 11.42 -0.49 0.60
N THR A 71 10.20 -0.05 0.29
CA THR A 71 9.22 -0.83 -0.47
C THR A 71 8.66 0.01 -1.60
N LEU A 72 8.25 -0.67 -2.67
CA LEU A 72 7.67 -0.04 -3.85
C LEU A 72 6.16 0.09 -3.62
N VAL A 73 5.70 1.30 -3.37
CA VAL A 73 4.28 1.58 -3.05
C VAL A 73 3.43 1.84 -4.30
N SER A 74 4.07 2.23 -5.39
CA SER A 74 3.50 2.44 -6.72
C SER A 74 4.61 2.41 -7.79
N SER A 75 4.24 2.49 -9.06
CA SER A 75 5.19 2.58 -10.18
C SER A 75 6.24 3.68 -9.95
N GLY A 76 7.51 3.29 -9.87
CA GLY A 76 8.63 4.21 -9.67
C GLY A 76 8.70 4.90 -8.30
N GLN A 77 7.79 4.60 -7.37
CA GLN A 77 7.75 5.24 -6.06
C GLN A 77 8.21 4.30 -4.95
N MET A 78 9.42 4.54 -4.46
CA MET A 78 9.96 3.88 -3.28
C MET A 78 9.64 4.68 -2.03
N SER A 79 9.35 4.00 -0.92
CA SER A 79 9.14 4.64 0.38
C SER A 79 9.73 3.80 1.50
N PRO A 80 10.25 4.42 2.57
CA PRO A 80 10.69 3.68 3.74
C PRO A 80 9.47 3.01 4.39
N TYR A 81 9.67 1.79 4.91
CA TYR A 81 8.62 1.08 5.62
C TYR A 81 9.11 0.51 6.96
N THR A 82 8.15 0.24 7.83
CA THR A 82 8.37 -0.53 9.06
C THR A 82 7.59 -1.83 8.97
N THR A 83 8.20 -2.94 9.37
CA THR A 83 7.47 -4.21 9.50
C THR A 83 6.71 -4.23 10.82
N ILE A 84 5.40 -4.43 10.76
CA ILE A 84 4.53 -4.63 11.93
C ILE A 84 3.92 -6.03 11.91
N LYS A 85 3.44 -6.51 13.06
CA LYS A 85 2.68 -7.76 13.16
C LYS A 85 1.22 -7.48 13.45
N ILE A 86 0.34 -8.02 12.63
CA ILE A 86 -1.11 -8.01 12.85
C ILE A 86 -1.57 -9.47 12.80
N ASP A 87 -2.18 -9.97 13.88
CA ASP A 87 -2.64 -11.36 14.01
C ASP A 87 -1.58 -12.41 13.63
N GLY A 88 -0.32 -12.12 13.98
CA GLY A 88 0.81 -13.01 13.72
C GLY A 88 1.33 -13.01 12.28
N CYS A 89 0.77 -12.17 11.39
CA CYS A 89 1.25 -11.97 10.03
C CYS A 89 2.13 -10.71 9.95
N ASP A 90 3.20 -10.76 9.17
CA ASP A 90 4.08 -9.61 8.94
C ASP A 90 3.51 -8.69 7.85
N PHE A 91 3.49 -7.39 8.12
CA PHE A 91 3.06 -6.36 7.19
C PHE A 91 4.10 -5.26 7.05
N ASP A 92 4.33 -4.82 5.81
CA ASP A 92 5.09 -3.62 5.50
C ASP A 92 4.15 -2.41 5.60
N LEU A 93 4.39 -1.56 6.60
CA LEU A 93 3.64 -0.34 6.86
C LEU A 93 4.43 0.88 6.39
N VAL A 94 3.82 1.69 5.53
CA VAL A 94 4.29 3.04 5.18
C VAL A 94 3.29 4.04 5.74
N THR A 95 3.83 5.01 6.47
CA THR A 95 3.07 6.12 7.04
C THR A 95 3.58 7.44 6.48
N ASN A 96 2.69 8.42 6.39
CA ASN A 96 3.03 9.83 6.31
C ASN A 96 2.70 10.51 7.65
N ASP A 97 2.97 11.81 7.79
CA ASP A 97 2.91 12.62 9.02
C ASP A 97 1.69 12.39 9.93
N SER A 98 0.56 11.92 9.40
CA SER A 98 -0.66 11.66 10.18
C SER A 98 -1.40 10.36 9.84
N ASP A 99 -0.91 9.54 8.90
CA ASP A 99 -1.74 8.45 8.36
C ASP A 99 -0.98 7.29 7.75
N THR A 100 -1.67 6.15 7.63
CA THR A 100 -1.20 4.99 6.88
C THR A 100 -1.48 5.19 5.39
N THR A 101 -0.42 5.26 4.58
CA THR A 101 -0.53 5.43 3.13
C THR A 101 -0.46 4.10 2.40
N TYR A 102 0.25 3.12 2.96
CA TYR A 102 0.38 1.79 2.39
C TYR A 102 0.55 0.73 3.48
N LEU A 103 -0.13 -0.39 3.32
CA LEU A 103 -0.01 -1.56 4.18
C LEU A 103 -0.04 -2.80 3.30
N ALA A 104 1.02 -3.59 3.28
CA ALA A 104 1.12 -4.78 2.42
C ALA A 104 1.65 -6.00 3.15
N THR A 105 1.30 -7.19 2.68
CA THR A 105 1.83 -8.45 3.19
C THR A 105 2.03 -9.47 2.07
N ASN A 106 3.10 -10.26 2.22
CA ASN A 106 3.39 -11.46 1.44
C ASN A 106 3.19 -12.74 2.27
N ASP A 107 2.67 -12.62 3.49
CA ASP A 107 2.45 -13.76 4.38
C ASP A 107 1.29 -14.62 3.87
N LYS A 108 1.56 -15.90 3.66
CA LYS A 108 0.57 -16.89 3.19
C LYS A 108 -0.49 -17.22 4.25
N LYS A 109 -0.25 -16.84 5.52
CA LYS A 109 -1.21 -17.01 6.61
C LYS A 109 -2.30 -15.96 6.58
N PHE A 110 -2.02 -14.77 6.03
CA PHE A 110 -3.01 -13.71 5.93
C PHE A 110 -4.09 -14.10 4.92
N GLN A 111 -5.35 -13.86 5.31
CA GLN A 111 -6.51 -14.10 4.48
C GLN A 111 -7.40 -12.86 4.48
N THR A 112 -7.82 -12.40 3.30
CA THR A 112 -8.77 -11.29 3.19
C THR A 112 -10.14 -11.72 3.73
N PRO A 113 -11.04 -10.77 4.07
CA PRO A 113 -12.41 -11.09 4.46
C PRO A 113 -13.19 -11.91 3.41
N GLU A 114 -12.86 -11.75 2.14
CA GLU A 114 -13.42 -12.53 1.01
C GLU A 114 -12.81 -13.94 0.89
N GLY A 115 -11.78 -14.26 1.67
CA GLY A 115 -11.16 -15.57 1.73
C GLY A 115 -9.91 -15.75 0.86
N TYR A 116 -9.43 -14.71 0.18
CA TYR A 116 -8.24 -14.81 -0.67
C TYR A 116 -6.95 -14.69 0.14
N LYS A 117 -5.88 -15.32 -0.34
CA LYS A 117 -4.56 -15.29 0.32
C LYS A 117 -3.44 -15.22 -0.69
N VAL A 118 -2.24 -14.90 -0.23
CA VAL A 118 -1.04 -14.98 -1.04
C VAL A 118 -0.86 -16.42 -1.52
N GLY A 119 -0.71 -16.59 -2.84
CA GLY A 119 -0.61 -17.88 -3.51
C GLY A 119 -1.91 -18.43 -4.10
N THR A 120 -3.08 -17.81 -3.87
CA THR A 120 -4.33 -18.15 -4.60
C THR A 120 -4.08 -18.08 -6.10
N ARG A 121 -4.50 -19.11 -6.84
CA ARG A 121 -4.28 -19.18 -8.29
C ARG A 121 -5.23 -18.24 -9.02
N PHE A 122 -4.79 -17.70 -10.14
CA PHE A 122 -5.61 -16.82 -10.97
C PHE A 122 -6.91 -17.50 -11.43
N THR A 123 -6.86 -18.79 -11.77
CA THR A 123 -8.06 -19.58 -12.13
C THR A 123 -9.03 -19.85 -11.00
N GLU A 124 -8.61 -19.69 -9.74
CA GLU A 124 -9.47 -19.87 -8.57
C GLU A 124 -10.27 -18.59 -8.25
N LEU A 125 -9.95 -17.47 -8.91
CA LEU A 125 -10.63 -16.20 -8.70
C LEU A 125 -11.92 -16.13 -9.54
N PRO A 126 -12.94 -15.39 -9.10
CA PRO A 126 -14.12 -15.10 -9.92
C PRO A 126 -13.74 -14.44 -11.25
N ILE A 127 -14.59 -14.64 -12.26
CA ILE A 127 -14.32 -14.14 -13.61
C ILE A 127 -14.19 -12.61 -13.62
N GLU A 128 -14.94 -11.90 -12.77
CA GLU A 128 -14.88 -10.44 -12.66
C GLU A 128 -13.47 -9.98 -12.28
N ILE A 129 -12.85 -10.63 -11.29
CA ILE A 129 -11.47 -10.35 -10.87
C ILE A 129 -10.50 -10.65 -12.01
N GLN A 130 -10.72 -11.75 -12.74
CA GLN A 130 -9.83 -12.14 -13.83
C GLN A 130 -9.87 -11.18 -15.02
N THR A 131 -10.99 -10.48 -15.25
CA THR A 131 -11.14 -9.59 -16.43
C THR A 131 -10.94 -8.11 -16.11
N GLU A 132 -11.05 -7.71 -14.85
CA GLU A 132 -11.06 -6.30 -14.43
C GLU A 132 -9.78 -5.90 -13.65
N LEU A 133 -8.64 -6.53 -13.97
CA LEU A 133 -7.37 -6.12 -13.37
C LEU A 133 -6.95 -4.73 -13.85
N THR A 134 -6.51 -3.90 -12.92
CA THR A 134 -5.81 -2.65 -13.22
C THR A 134 -4.33 -2.95 -13.44
N LYS A 135 -3.76 -2.44 -14.54
CA LYS A 135 -2.32 -2.52 -14.83
C LYS A 135 -1.63 -1.24 -14.37
N GLU A 136 -0.54 -1.38 -13.61
CA GLU A 136 0.35 -0.29 -13.25
C GLU A 136 1.79 -0.66 -13.67
N PRO A 137 2.31 -0.01 -14.74
CA PRO A 137 3.61 -0.36 -15.32
C PRO A 137 4.73 -0.42 -14.29
N ASP A 138 5.65 -1.38 -14.46
CA ASP A 138 6.80 -1.59 -13.56
C ASP A 138 6.44 -1.86 -12.09
N TRP A 139 5.16 -2.17 -11.81
CA TRP A 139 4.67 -2.47 -10.46
C TRP A 139 3.86 -3.76 -10.41
N GLY A 140 2.78 -3.85 -11.18
CA GLY A 140 1.97 -5.06 -11.23
C GLY A 140 0.56 -4.88 -11.77
N TYR A 141 -0.14 -6.02 -11.84
CA TYR A 141 -1.59 -6.05 -12.03
C TYR A 141 -2.28 -6.19 -10.68
N TYR A 142 -3.44 -5.57 -10.51
CA TYR A 142 -4.16 -5.68 -9.25
C TYR A 142 -5.67 -5.52 -9.37
N PHE A 143 -6.37 -6.03 -8.35
CA PHE A 143 -7.82 -5.92 -8.22
C PHE A 143 -8.21 -5.52 -6.80
N LYS A 144 -8.99 -4.45 -6.67
CA LYS A 144 -9.48 -3.93 -5.38
C LYS A 144 -10.76 -4.66 -4.97
N LEU A 145 -10.71 -5.31 -3.82
CA LEU A 145 -11.83 -6.03 -3.21
C LEU A 145 -12.76 -5.08 -2.44
N LEU A 146 -13.97 -5.57 -2.14
CA LEU A 146 -14.99 -4.80 -1.41
C LEU A 146 -14.56 -4.47 0.04
N SER A 147 -13.74 -5.31 0.68
CA SER A 147 -13.13 -5.04 1.99
C SER A 147 -12.07 -3.93 1.98
N GLY A 148 -11.74 -3.40 0.79
CA GLY A 148 -10.70 -2.41 0.57
C GLY A 148 -9.29 -3.00 0.45
N TRP A 149 -9.11 -4.31 0.67
CA TRP A 149 -7.87 -5.01 0.32
C TRP A 149 -7.73 -5.14 -1.19
N THR A 150 -6.50 -5.26 -1.66
CA THR A 150 -6.17 -5.36 -3.07
C THR A 150 -5.27 -6.57 -3.30
N LEU A 151 -5.61 -7.38 -4.29
CA LEU A 151 -4.82 -8.54 -4.73
C LEU A 151 -3.79 -8.07 -5.75
N GLY A 152 -2.50 -8.31 -5.51
CA GLY A 152 -1.41 -7.96 -6.41
C GLY A 152 -0.84 -9.16 -7.15
N PHE A 153 -0.57 -8.98 -8.44
CA PHE A 153 0.09 -9.93 -9.33
C PHE A 153 1.32 -9.27 -9.95
N CYS A 154 2.41 -10.03 -10.06
CA CYS A 154 3.63 -9.62 -10.74
C CYS A 154 3.98 -10.71 -11.75
N GLU A 155 3.89 -10.36 -13.03
CA GLU A 155 4.10 -11.28 -14.14
C GLU A 155 5.20 -10.76 -15.08
N GLY A 156 6.24 -11.57 -15.25
CA GLY A 156 7.47 -11.18 -15.95
C GLY A 156 8.45 -10.37 -15.11
N ASN A 157 9.42 -9.75 -15.78
CA ASN A 157 10.50 -8.99 -15.16
C ASN A 157 10.05 -7.59 -14.73
N SER A 158 9.18 -6.93 -15.50
CA SER A 158 8.59 -5.63 -15.12
C SER A 158 7.36 -5.75 -14.22
N CYS A 159 7.03 -6.97 -13.76
CA CYS A 159 5.75 -7.32 -13.14
C CYS A 159 4.50 -7.06 -13.99
N THR A 160 4.64 -6.51 -15.21
CA THR A 160 3.53 -6.22 -16.12
C THR A 160 3.80 -6.60 -17.58
N ASP A 161 4.77 -7.49 -17.83
CA ASP A 161 5.16 -7.91 -19.18
C ASP A 161 4.05 -8.69 -19.87
N LYS A 162 3.29 -9.46 -19.08
CA LYS A 162 2.18 -10.30 -19.55
C LYS A 162 1.01 -10.18 -18.59
N TYR A 163 -0.19 -10.28 -19.13
CA TYR A 163 -1.39 -10.39 -18.31
C TYR A 163 -1.33 -11.70 -17.49
N PRO A 164 -1.84 -11.75 -16.24
CA PRO A 164 -1.90 -12.99 -15.47
C PRO A 164 -2.60 -14.12 -16.23
N GLU A 165 -1.99 -15.29 -16.20
CA GLU A 165 -2.46 -16.50 -16.87
C GLU A 165 -2.90 -17.54 -15.83
N ASN A 166 -3.38 -18.71 -16.29
CA ASN A 166 -3.90 -19.76 -15.40
C ASN A 166 -2.89 -20.22 -14.32
N GLY A 167 -1.59 -20.13 -14.59
CA GLY A 167 -0.53 -20.49 -13.65
C GLY A 167 -0.19 -19.39 -12.64
N SER A 168 -0.61 -18.15 -12.90
CA SER A 168 -0.32 -16.97 -12.10
C SER A 168 -0.98 -17.07 -10.72
N LYS A 169 -0.41 -16.35 -9.76
CA LYS A 169 -0.84 -16.40 -8.36
C LYS A 169 -0.80 -15.01 -7.76
N VAL A 170 -1.68 -14.77 -6.79
CA VAL A 170 -1.58 -13.58 -5.92
C VAL A 170 -0.21 -13.58 -5.25
N LYS A 171 0.58 -12.53 -5.48
CA LYS A 171 1.96 -12.38 -4.99
C LYS A 171 2.02 -11.60 -3.69
N TRP A 172 1.19 -10.57 -3.56
CA TRP A 172 1.05 -9.76 -2.35
C TRP A 172 -0.40 -9.29 -2.18
N ILE A 173 -0.76 -8.91 -0.97
CA ILE A 173 -2.05 -8.30 -0.64
C ILE A 173 -1.80 -6.98 0.06
N PHE A 174 -2.51 -5.93 -0.32
CA PHE A 174 -2.24 -4.59 0.21
C PHE A 174 -3.47 -3.70 0.34
N LYS A 175 -3.33 -2.62 1.12
CA LYS A 175 -4.19 -1.44 1.15
C LYS A 175 -3.35 -0.23 0.78
N ARG A 176 -3.89 0.63 -0.08
CA ARG A 176 -3.29 1.89 -0.54
C ARG A 176 -4.37 2.95 -0.61
N ARG A 177 -4.05 4.17 -0.17
CA ARG A 177 -4.94 5.33 -0.32
C ARG A 177 -5.03 5.83 -1.74
#